data_AF-A0A0P9HCJ3-F1
#
_entry.id   AF-A0A0P9HCJ3-F1
#
_cell.length_a   1.000
_cell.length_b   1.000
_cell.length_c   1.000
_cell.angle_alpha   90.00
_cell.angle_beta   90.00
_cell.angle_gamma   90.00
#
_symmetry.space_group_name_H-M   'P 1'
#
loop_
_entity.id
_entity.type
_entity.pdbx_description
1 polymer ?
#
loop_
_entity_poly.entity_id
_entity_poly.type
_entity_poly.pdbx_seq_one_letter_code
_entity_poly.pdbx_strand_id
1 'polypeptide(L)'
;MNTIRNFVPTGMPCMTDKSGTHSQRRAATFAKIPATATSLCPFRGPDIAIVPVRYALDRSRYDAAPEKLKPLLKGSRWAVMPKLKTRNYTLRQLYDGYVYIYDETAGTFHEYFSSAANGHLSRIIWTDAQIGSDRRSGADDGKPFLLYPRNNRLHIAFSAQQWTWRICEHLRSNPESRSSWMKALDLKRYCMTMAEPDTLPLNRIAEAVADIDKEYVVDDDRFADSAIPTSKASSEEADPLFSPIGADVFWQGSV
;
A
#
# COMPACT_ATOMS: atom_id res chain seq x y z
N MET A 1 30.06 -50.32 42.24
CA MET A 1 29.63 -49.69 40.97
C MET A 1 28.12 -49.68 40.93
N ASN A 2 27.49 -48.58 41.33
CA ASN A 2 26.03 -48.43 41.30
C ASN A 2 25.69 -47.20 40.45
N THR A 3 25.16 -47.49 39.27
CA THR A 3 24.83 -46.53 38.21
C THR A 3 23.50 -45.85 38.53
N ILE A 4 23.53 -44.54 38.71
CA ILE A 4 22.34 -43.70 38.89
C ILE A 4 21.58 -43.68 37.56
N ARG A 5 20.34 -44.17 37.57
CA ARG A 5 19.39 -44.09 36.44
C ARG A 5 18.78 -42.69 36.43
N ASN A 6 19.11 -41.90 35.41
CA ASN A 6 18.43 -40.64 35.14
C ASN A 6 17.09 -40.90 34.43
N PHE A 7 16.04 -40.35 35.01
CA PHE A 7 14.67 -40.37 34.51
C PHE A 7 14.53 -39.30 33.41
N VAL A 8 14.18 -39.70 32.18
CA VAL A 8 13.89 -38.78 31.08
C VAL A 8 12.37 -38.73 30.89
N PRO A 9 11.70 -37.58 31.11
CA PRO A 9 10.30 -37.46 30.75
C PRO A 9 10.17 -37.24 29.23
N THR A 10 9.60 -38.23 28.55
CA THR A 10 9.05 -38.13 27.20
C THR A 10 7.78 -37.27 27.23
N GLY A 11 7.93 -35.97 26.96
CA GLY A 11 6.83 -35.08 26.60
C GLY A 11 6.94 -34.72 25.13
N MET A 12 6.04 -35.24 24.28
CA MET A 12 5.87 -34.76 22.91
C MET A 12 5.41 -33.29 22.97
N PRO A 13 6.09 -32.34 22.30
CA PRO A 13 5.55 -31.00 22.17
C PRO A 13 4.36 -31.04 21.22
N CYS A 14 3.19 -30.67 21.73
CA CYS A 14 1.99 -30.38 20.97
C CYS A 14 2.31 -29.45 19.79
N MET A 15 1.96 -29.86 18.57
CA MET A 15 2.00 -28.98 17.39
C MET A 15 1.07 -27.79 17.64
N THR A 16 1.66 -26.66 18.02
CA THR A 16 0.97 -25.39 18.17
C THR A 16 1.50 -24.43 17.12
N ASP A 17 0.58 -24.04 16.23
CA ASP A 17 0.58 -22.88 15.36
C ASP A 17 1.69 -22.79 14.27
N LYS A 18 1.33 -23.12 13.02
CA LYS A 18 2.17 -22.88 11.82
C LYS A 18 2.34 -21.39 11.50
N SER A 19 1.77 -20.50 12.28
CA SER A 19 1.89 -19.06 12.11
C SER A 19 2.32 -18.42 13.43
N GLY A 20 3.64 -18.45 13.69
CA GLY A 20 4.27 -17.96 14.92
C GLY A 20 3.70 -16.65 15.48
N THR A 21 3.91 -16.44 16.79
CA THR A 21 3.33 -15.32 17.56
C THR A 21 3.52 -13.96 16.89
N HIS A 22 2.63 -13.01 17.16
CA HIS A 22 2.67 -11.65 16.59
C HIS A 22 4.03 -10.95 16.82
N SER A 23 4.70 -11.26 17.93
CA SER A 23 6.06 -10.80 18.24
C SER A 23 7.15 -11.50 17.41
N GLN A 24 6.97 -12.77 17.04
CA GLN A 24 7.86 -13.51 16.15
C GLN A 24 7.71 -13.08 14.68
N ARG A 25 6.52 -12.65 14.24
CA ARG A 25 6.31 -12.03 12.91
C ARG A 25 6.96 -10.65 12.79
N ARG A 26 7.07 -9.90 13.90
CA ARG A 26 7.85 -8.64 13.95
C ARG A 26 9.36 -8.84 13.80
N ALA A 27 9.87 -10.05 14.02
CA ALA A 27 11.28 -10.38 13.91
C ALA A 27 11.64 -11.01 12.55
N ALA A 28 10.90 -10.70 11.48
CA ALA A 28 11.37 -10.95 10.12
C ALA A 28 12.66 -10.13 9.91
N THR A 29 13.79 -10.80 10.13
CA THR A 29 15.13 -10.25 10.11
C THR A 29 15.37 -9.50 8.80
N PHE A 30 15.32 -8.17 8.87
CA PHE A 30 15.89 -7.31 7.83
C PHE A 30 17.33 -7.76 7.57
N ALA A 31 17.74 -7.77 6.31
CA ALA A 31 19.17 -7.85 6.01
C ALA A 31 19.86 -6.70 6.76
N LYS A 32 20.81 -7.03 7.66
CA LYS A 32 21.65 -6.06 8.38
C LYS A 32 22.63 -5.40 7.41
N ILE A 33 22.09 -4.66 6.45
CA ILE A 33 22.87 -3.72 5.65
C ILE A 33 22.62 -2.37 6.30
N PRO A 34 23.59 -1.82 7.05
CA PRO A 34 23.41 -0.52 7.67
C PRO A 34 23.18 0.52 6.58
N ALA A 35 22.20 1.42 6.79
CA ALA A 35 21.86 2.52 5.89
C ALA A 35 23.04 3.47 5.58
N THR A 36 24.17 3.30 6.28
CA THR A 36 25.42 4.05 6.11
C THR A 36 26.43 3.40 5.15
N ALA A 37 26.21 2.18 4.68
CA ALA A 37 27.05 1.55 3.66
C ALA A 37 26.57 1.89 2.24
N THR A 38 26.45 3.17 1.94
CA THR A 38 26.35 3.64 0.55
C THR A 38 26.83 5.08 0.47
N SER A 39 28.09 5.26 0.08
CA SER A 39 28.57 6.42 -0.67
C SER A 39 27.92 6.54 -2.06
N LEU A 40 26.72 5.99 -2.23
CA LEU A 40 25.94 5.94 -3.46
C LEU A 40 24.61 6.59 -3.13
N CYS A 41 24.40 7.76 -3.73
CA CYS A 41 23.13 8.46 -3.84
C CYS A 41 21.93 7.48 -3.72
N PRO A 42 20.93 7.73 -2.85
CA PRO A 42 19.71 6.91 -2.68
C PRO A 42 18.98 6.59 -4.01
N PHE A 43 19.32 7.33 -5.06
CA PHE A 43 18.90 7.20 -6.44
C PHE A 43 19.70 6.21 -7.32
N ARG A 44 20.42 5.21 -6.79
CA ARG A 44 21.16 4.21 -7.63
C ARG A 44 20.65 2.76 -7.73
N GLY A 45 19.60 2.34 -7.02
CA GLY A 45 18.96 1.03 -7.29
C GLY A 45 18.34 0.96 -8.69
N PRO A 46 18.07 -0.24 -9.25
CA PRO A 46 17.40 -0.37 -10.55
C PRO A 46 15.91 0.04 -10.51
N ASP A 47 15.28 -0.11 -9.34
CA ASP A 47 13.84 -0.02 -9.17
C ASP A 47 13.42 1.10 -8.20
N ILE A 48 12.18 1.56 -8.33
CA ILE A 48 11.54 2.55 -7.46
C ILE A 48 10.30 1.94 -6.80
N ALA A 49 10.18 2.22 -5.49
CA ALA A 49 9.01 1.84 -4.71
C ALA A 49 7.87 2.84 -4.93
N ILE A 50 6.65 2.33 -5.13
CA ILE A 50 5.45 3.12 -5.36
C ILE A 50 4.38 2.67 -4.35
N VAL A 51 3.78 3.63 -3.66
CA VAL A 51 2.63 3.39 -2.77
C VAL A 51 1.43 4.13 -3.33
N PRO A 52 0.48 3.42 -3.96
CA PRO A 52 -0.77 4.02 -4.39
C PRO A 52 -1.59 4.50 -3.19
N VAL A 53 -2.18 5.68 -3.34
CA VAL A 53 -3.09 6.30 -2.38
C VAL A 53 -4.26 6.90 -3.14
N ARG A 54 -5.32 7.30 -2.43
CA ARG A 54 -6.52 7.89 -3.04
C ARG A 54 -6.78 9.30 -2.54
N TYR A 55 -7.39 10.11 -3.40
CA TYR A 55 -8.01 11.36 -2.98
C TYR A 55 -9.20 11.08 -2.06
N ALA A 56 -9.34 11.93 -1.04
CA ALA A 56 -10.45 11.91 -0.11
C ALA A 56 -10.82 13.33 0.30
N LEU A 57 -11.94 13.45 1.01
CA LEU A 57 -12.27 14.66 1.74
C LEU A 57 -11.61 14.60 3.11
N ASP A 58 -10.95 15.68 3.48
CA ASP A 58 -10.47 15.89 4.85
C ASP A 58 -11.66 16.11 5.79
N ARG A 59 -11.38 16.09 7.10
CA ARG A 59 -12.35 16.44 8.14
C ARG A 59 -12.88 17.87 7.92
N SER A 60 -14.03 18.15 8.51
CA SER A 60 -14.69 19.45 8.39
C SER A 60 -13.74 20.59 8.75
N ARG A 61 -13.86 21.76 8.11
CA ARG A 61 -13.15 22.97 8.57
C ARG A 61 -13.56 23.42 9.99
N TYR A 62 -14.68 22.88 10.48
CA TYR A 62 -15.20 23.09 11.84
C TYR A 62 -14.82 21.94 12.79
N ASP A 63 -13.87 21.08 12.41
CA ASP A 63 -13.33 20.04 13.27
C ASP A 63 -12.83 20.64 14.59
N ALA A 64 -13.06 19.95 15.70
CA ALA A 64 -12.65 20.41 17.02
C ALA A 64 -11.12 20.46 17.20
N ALA A 65 -10.38 19.74 16.36
CA ALA A 65 -8.92 19.68 16.31
C ALA A 65 -8.42 20.08 14.91
N PRO A 66 -8.57 21.35 14.49
CA PRO A 66 -8.21 21.82 13.14
C PRO A 66 -6.71 21.69 12.82
N GLU A 67 -5.85 21.66 13.83
CA GLU A 67 -4.40 21.44 13.70
C GLU A 67 -4.04 20.03 13.21
N LYS A 68 -4.95 19.06 13.35
CA LYS A 68 -4.78 17.69 12.87
C LYS A 68 -5.26 17.49 11.41
N LEU A 69 -5.75 18.53 10.75
CA LEU A 69 -6.12 18.47 9.32
C LEU A 69 -4.87 18.22 8.47
N LYS A 70 -5.00 17.39 7.44
CA LYS A 70 -3.91 17.09 6.49
C LYS A 70 -4.37 17.44 5.06
N PRO A 71 -4.57 18.72 4.73
CA PRO A 71 -4.94 19.11 3.38
C PRO A 71 -3.83 18.73 2.39
N LEU A 72 -4.17 18.61 1.11
CA LEU A 72 -3.19 18.39 0.06
C LEU A 72 -2.01 19.37 0.14
N LEU A 73 -0.79 18.82 0.14
CA LEU A 73 0.42 19.59 0.34
C LEU A 73 0.60 20.62 -0.79
N LYS A 74 1.00 21.84 -0.42
CA LYS A 74 1.27 22.91 -1.38
C LYS A 74 2.52 22.58 -2.20
N GLY A 75 2.53 23.00 -3.47
CA GLY A 75 3.68 22.82 -4.37
C GLY A 75 3.68 21.51 -5.17
N SER A 76 2.79 20.56 -4.86
CA SER A 76 2.59 19.36 -5.67
C SER A 76 1.61 19.60 -6.81
N ARG A 77 1.77 18.85 -7.90
CA ARG A 77 0.96 18.95 -9.12
C ARG A 77 -0.26 18.04 -9.04
N TRP A 78 -1.19 18.37 -8.13
CA TRP A 78 -2.42 17.62 -7.94
C TRP A 78 -3.38 17.77 -9.13
N ALA A 79 -4.22 16.75 -9.31
CA ALA A 79 -5.35 16.78 -10.22
C ALA A 79 -6.22 18.01 -9.96
N VAL A 80 -6.72 18.60 -11.04
CA VAL A 80 -7.63 19.74 -10.95
C VAL A 80 -8.96 19.26 -10.39
N MET A 81 -9.26 19.66 -9.16
CA MET A 81 -10.50 19.30 -8.48
C MET A 81 -11.39 20.52 -8.23
N PRO A 82 -12.72 20.35 -8.21
CA PRO A 82 -13.65 21.43 -7.90
C PRO A 82 -13.37 22.07 -6.55
N LYS A 83 -13.49 23.40 -6.45
CA LYS A 83 -13.29 24.08 -5.16
C LYS A 83 -14.41 23.71 -4.18
N LEU A 84 -14.03 23.17 -3.03
CA LEU A 84 -14.96 22.85 -1.96
C LEU A 84 -15.19 24.06 -1.04
N LYS A 85 -16.39 24.14 -0.46
CA LYS A 85 -16.73 25.18 0.52
C LYS A 85 -16.33 24.74 1.93
N THR A 86 -16.83 23.59 2.38
CA THR A 86 -16.83 23.19 3.80
C THR A 86 -15.62 22.35 4.24
N ARG A 87 -14.88 21.77 3.29
CA ARG A 87 -13.83 20.77 3.51
C ARG A 87 -12.66 21.01 2.56
N ASN A 88 -11.52 20.42 2.87
CA ASN A 88 -10.38 20.35 1.96
C ASN A 88 -10.27 18.95 1.36
N TYR A 89 -9.51 18.82 0.27
CA TYR A 89 -9.07 17.51 -0.19
C TYR A 89 -7.86 17.05 0.61
N THR A 90 -7.73 15.75 0.79
CA THR A 90 -6.59 15.07 1.41
C THR A 90 -6.26 13.77 0.66
N LEU A 91 -5.22 13.06 1.08
CA LEU A 91 -4.90 11.71 0.64
C LEU A 91 -5.20 10.72 1.77
N ARG A 92 -5.71 9.54 1.40
CA ARG A 92 -5.95 8.42 2.30
C ARG A 92 -5.41 7.13 1.67
N GLN A 93 -5.18 6.10 2.49
CA GLN A 93 -4.82 4.77 1.99
C GLN A 93 -5.91 4.20 1.06
N LEU A 94 -5.54 3.24 0.22
CA LEU A 94 -6.50 2.49 -0.61
C LEU A 94 -7.45 1.64 0.23
N TYR A 95 -8.57 1.25 -0.39
CA TYR A 95 -9.48 0.24 0.15
C TYR A 95 -9.00 -1.17 -0.18
N ASP A 96 -9.72 -2.15 0.37
CA ASP A 96 -9.79 -3.47 -0.22
C ASP A 96 -10.25 -3.35 -1.67
N GLY A 97 -9.48 -3.96 -2.57
CA GLY A 97 -9.73 -3.87 -4.00
C GLY A 97 -8.54 -4.31 -4.81
N TYR A 98 -8.48 -3.81 -6.05
CA TYR A 98 -7.54 -4.28 -7.05
C TYR A 98 -6.79 -3.12 -7.68
N VAL A 99 -5.47 -3.24 -7.72
CA VAL A 99 -4.58 -2.32 -8.44
C VAL A 99 -4.11 -3.00 -9.71
N TYR A 100 -4.30 -2.33 -10.84
CA TYR A 100 -3.90 -2.79 -12.17
C TYR A 100 -2.78 -1.92 -12.69
N ILE A 101 -1.74 -2.56 -13.22
CA ILE A 101 -0.57 -1.86 -13.75
C ILE A 101 -0.24 -2.41 -15.13
N TYR A 102 -0.33 -1.55 -16.13
CA TYR A 102 0.27 -1.82 -17.44
C TYR A 102 1.62 -1.14 -17.50
N ASP A 103 2.69 -1.92 -17.54
CA ASP A 103 4.04 -1.41 -17.80
C ASP A 103 4.18 -1.24 -19.32
N GLU A 104 4.11 0.00 -19.78
CA GLU A 104 4.17 0.34 -21.20
C GLU A 104 5.54 0.02 -21.80
N THR A 105 6.60 0.15 -20.99
CA THR A 105 7.97 -0.11 -21.43
C THR A 105 8.24 -1.61 -21.54
N ALA A 106 7.74 -2.42 -20.60
CA ALA A 106 7.90 -3.87 -20.60
C ALA A 106 6.83 -4.62 -21.40
N GLY A 107 5.71 -3.97 -21.72
CA GLY A 107 4.56 -4.61 -22.38
C GLY A 107 3.81 -5.60 -21.49
N THR A 108 3.91 -5.47 -20.16
CA THR A 108 3.29 -6.40 -19.21
C THR A 108 2.07 -5.79 -18.53
N PHE A 109 1.15 -6.65 -18.08
CA PHE A 109 -0.03 -6.25 -17.31
C PHE A 109 -0.05 -7.04 -16.01
N HIS A 110 -0.07 -6.34 -14.88
CA HIS A 110 -0.01 -6.92 -13.55
C HIS A 110 -1.28 -6.55 -12.78
N GLU A 111 -1.76 -7.50 -12.00
CA GLU A 111 -2.90 -7.35 -11.09
C GLU A 111 -2.42 -7.57 -9.66
N TYR A 112 -2.87 -6.71 -8.75
CA TYR A 112 -2.58 -6.79 -7.33
C TYR A 112 -3.88 -6.67 -6.54
N PHE A 113 -4.02 -7.46 -5.48
CA PHE A 113 -5.00 -7.21 -4.44
C PHE A 113 -4.42 -6.21 -3.42
N SER A 114 -5.14 -5.13 -3.17
CA SER A 114 -4.86 -4.14 -2.12
C SER A 114 -5.64 -4.52 -0.88
N SER A 115 -4.99 -4.61 0.28
CA SER A 115 -5.66 -4.84 1.56
C SER A 115 -5.62 -3.58 2.44
N ALA A 116 -6.79 -3.07 2.82
CA ALA A 116 -6.93 -1.94 3.73
C ALA A 116 -6.58 -2.27 5.19
N ALA A 117 -6.54 -3.56 5.55
CA ALA A 117 -6.23 -4.01 6.89
C ALA A 117 -4.73 -3.85 7.25
N ASN A 118 -3.85 -3.95 6.25
CA ASN A 118 -2.39 -3.89 6.45
C ASN A 118 -1.65 -3.07 5.39
N GLY A 119 -2.34 -2.47 4.43
CA GLY A 119 -1.76 -1.63 3.38
C GLY A 119 -0.91 -2.41 2.37
N HIS A 120 -0.96 -3.73 2.39
CA HIS A 120 -0.18 -4.57 1.48
C HIS A 120 -0.86 -4.72 0.11
N LEU A 121 -0.01 -4.90 -0.89
CA LEU A 121 -0.34 -5.20 -2.26
C LEU A 121 0.21 -6.60 -2.57
N SER A 122 -0.68 -7.57 -2.75
CA SER A 122 -0.33 -8.93 -3.14
C SER A 122 -0.55 -9.13 -4.63
N ARG A 123 0.47 -9.57 -5.35
CA ARG A 123 0.39 -9.82 -6.80
C ARG A 123 -0.46 -11.05 -7.07
N ILE A 124 -1.46 -10.90 -7.94
CA ILE A 124 -2.23 -12.01 -8.48
C ILE A 124 -1.57 -12.42 -9.80
N ILE A 125 -0.94 -13.59 -9.81
CA ILE A 125 -0.31 -14.14 -11.01
C ILE A 125 -1.35 -15.00 -11.72
N TRP A 126 -1.65 -14.65 -12.98
CA TRP A 126 -2.60 -15.42 -13.78
C TRP A 126 -2.01 -16.77 -14.16
N THR A 127 -2.62 -17.84 -13.67
CA THR A 127 -2.31 -19.22 -14.06
C THR A 127 -3.12 -19.64 -15.28
N ASP A 128 -2.71 -20.70 -15.97
CA ASP A 128 -3.45 -21.23 -17.13
C ASP A 128 -4.93 -21.52 -16.82
N ALA A 129 -5.21 -21.99 -15.59
CA ALA A 129 -6.57 -22.28 -15.13
C ALA A 129 -7.44 -21.01 -14.91
N GLN A 130 -6.82 -19.84 -14.85
CA GLN A 130 -7.48 -18.55 -14.58
C GLN A 130 -7.61 -17.68 -15.81
N ILE A 131 -6.97 -18.06 -16.93
CA ILE A 131 -7.15 -17.39 -18.22
C ILE A 131 -8.63 -17.46 -18.60
N GLY A 132 -9.22 -16.31 -18.91
CA GLY A 132 -10.65 -16.21 -19.24
C GLY A 132 -11.59 -16.11 -18.04
N SER A 133 -11.11 -16.25 -16.81
CA SER A 133 -11.94 -16.17 -15.61
C SER A 133 -12.09 -14.74 -15.11
N ASP A 134 -13.32 -14.33 -14.77
CA ASP A 134 -13.60 -13.05 -14.12
C ASP A 134 -13.20 -13.02 -12.64
N ARG A 135 -13.02 -14.20 -12.01
CA ARG A 135 -12.56 -14.33 -10.62
C ARG A 135 -11.19 -14.98 -10.60
N ARG A 136 -10.20 -14.25 -10.10
CA ARG A 136 -8.80 -14.70 -10.04
C ARG A 136 -8.26 -14.52 -8.63
N SER A 137 -7.50 -15.50 -8.17
CA SER A 137 -6.94 -15.60 -6.82
C SER A 137 -5.50 -16.13 -6.89
N GLY A 138 -4.80 -16.24 -5.76
CA GLY A 138 -3.37 -16.65 -5.77
C GLY A 138 -2.45 -15.46 -5.61
N ALA A 139 -2.67 -14.73 -4.52
CA ALA A 139 -1.84 -13.64 -4.05
C ALA A 139 -0.50 -14.17 -3.50
N ASP A 140 0.62 -13.53 -3.86
CA ASP A 140 1.90 -13.73 -3.20
C ASP A 140 1.95 -13.09 -1.80
N ASP A 141 3.09 -13.25 -1.11
CA ASP A 141 3.41 -12.54 0.13
C ASP A 141 3.34 -11.03 -0.14
N GLY A 142 2.22 -10.42 0.24
CA GLY A 142 1.93 -9.03 -0.08
C GLY A 142 2.99 -8.08 0.46
N LYS A 143 3.25 -7.01 -0.29
CA LYS A 143 4.25 -6.00 0.05
C LYS A 143 3.60 -4.65 0.29
N PRO A 144 4.13 -3.79 1.19
CA PRO A 144 3.57 -2.47 1.43
C PRO A 144 3.83 -1.48 0.27
N PHE A 145 4.45 -1.91 -0.82
CA PHE A 145 4.73 -1.09 -1.99
C PHE A 145 4.82 -1.95 -3.25
N LEU A 146 4.62 -1.30 -4.39
CA LEU A 146 4.93 -1.82 -5.71
C LEU A 146 6.39 -1.51 -6.05
N LEU A 147 7.04 -2.37 -6.82
CA LEU A 147 8.42 -2.18 -7.26
C LEU A 147 8.50 -2.28 -8.78
N TYR A 148 8.97 -1.21 -9.43
CA TYR A 148 9.10 -1.14 -10.89
C TYR A 148 10.42 -0.49 -11.31
N PRO A 149 10.98 -0.83 -12.49
CA PRO A 149 12.21 -0.21 -12.98
C PRO A 149 12.07 1.29 -13.17
N ARG A 150 13.08 2.04 -12.74
CA ARG A 150 13.06 3.52 -12.72
C ARG A 150 12.93 4.16 -14.10
N ASN A 151 13.24 3.42 -15.15
CA ASN A 151 13.19 3.94 -16.52
C ASN A 151 11.86 3.66 -17.22
N ASN A 152 10.91 3.01 -16.53
CA ASN A 152 9.67 2.55 -17.15
C ASN A 152 8.56 3.59 -17.05
N ARG A 153 7.64 3.50 -18.01
CA ARG A 153 6.38 4.23 -18.00
C ARG A 153 5.24 3.28 -17.65
N LEU A 154 4.48 3.64 -16.63
CA LEU A 154 3.38 2.83 -16.12
C LEU A 154 2.03 3.48 -16.41
N HIS A 155 0.99 2.66 -16.52
CA HIS A 155 -0.40 3.06 -16.42
C HIS A 155 -1.01 2.33 -15.23
N ILE A 156 -1.53 3.06 -14.26
CA ILE A 156 -2.00 2.53 -12.98
C ILE A 156 -3.49 2.82 -12.82
N ALA A 157 -4.27 1.83 -12.40
CA ALA A 157 -5.67 2.00 -12.05
C ALA A 157 -6.01 1.25 -10.76
N PHE A 158 -7.06 1.71 -10.09
CA PHE A 158 -7.65 1.04 -8.94
C PHE A 158 -9.12 0.75 -9.21
N SER A 159 -9.61 -0.38 -8.71
CA SER A 159 -11.02 -0.74 -8.70
C SER A 159 -11.37 -1.47 -7.41
N ALA A 160 -12.48 -1.10 -6.77
CA ALA A 160 -12.98 -1.82 -5.59
C ALA A 160 -13.44 -3.25 -5.92
N GLN A 161 -13.79 -3.51 -7.18
CA GLN A 161 -14.19 -4.82 -7.67
C GLN A 161 -13.18 -5.33 -8.67
N GLN A 162 -12.95 -6.65 -8.68
CA GLN A 162 -12.06 -7.27 -9.65
C GLN A 162 -12.57 -7.01 -11.07
N TRP A 163 -11.73 -6.48 -11.95
CA TRP A 163 -12.06 -6.33 -13.35
C TRP A 163 -12.32 -7.69 -13.99
N THR A 164 -13.33 -7.74 -14.85
CA THR A 164 -13.60 -8.92 -15.68
C THR A 164 -12.43 -9.18 -16.60
N TRP A 165 -12.29 -10.43 -17.04
CA TRP A 165 -11.24 -10.81 -17.99
C TRP A 165 -11.28 -9.94 -19.25
N ARG A 166 -12.49 -9.65 -19.73
CA ARG A 166 -12.71 -8.78 -20.90
C ARG A 166 -12.13 -7.38 -20.72
N ILE A 167 -12.26 -6.76 -19.54
CA ILE A 167 -11.69 -5.43 -19.28
C ILE A 167 -10.17 -5.51 -19.27
N CYS A 168 -9.60 -6.54 -18.63
CA CYS A 168 -8.16 -6.75 -18.58
C CYS A 168 -7.55 -6.90 -19.99
N GLU A 169 -8.16 -7.75 -20.84
CA GLU A 169 -7.71 -7.94 -22.23
C GLU A 169 -7.88 -6.69 -23.09
N HIS A 170 -8.99 -5.97 -22.91
CA HIS A 170 -9.23 -4.69 -23.58
C HIS A 170 -8.12 -3.69 -23.25
N LEU A 171 -7.78 -3.54 -21.97
CA LEU A 171 -6.73 -2.61 -21.54
C LEU A 171 -5.33 -3.09 -21.87
N ARG A 172 -5.07 -4.40 -21.98
CA ARG A 172 -3.81 -4.93 -22.54
C ARG A 172 -3.60 -4.51 -24.00
N SER A 173 -4.68 -4.47 -24.77
CA SER A 173 -4.61 -4.31 -26.23
C SER A 173 -4.97 -2.91 -26.74
N ASN A 174 -5.50 -2.01 -25.90
CA ASN A 174 -6.00 -0.70 -26.33
C ASN A 174 -5.29 0.48 -25.63
N PRO A 175 -4.29 1.13 -26.27
CA PRO A 175 -3.56 2.27 -25.71
C PRO A 175 -4.41 3.51 -25.42
N GLU A 176 -5.43 3.78 -26.24
CA GLU A 176 -6.31 4.94 -26.07
C GLU A 176 -7.17 4.79 -24.81
N SER A 177 -7.74 3.60 -24.62
CA SER A 177 -8.50 3.27 -23.42
C SER A 177 -7.63 3.28 -22.17
N ARG A 178 -6.38 2.78 -22.25
CA ARG A 178 -5.43 2.92 -21.13
C ARG A 178 -5.20 4.39 -20.79
N SER A 179 -4.96 5.24 -21.78
CA SER A 179 -4.73 6.67 -21.56
C SER A 179 -5.93 7.40 -20.96
N SER A 180 -7.14 6.90 -21.21
CA SER A 180 -8.37 7.48 -20.66
C SER A 180 -8.77 6.92 -19.30
N TRP A 181 -8.51 5.65 -19.01
CA TRP A 181 -9.03 4.94 -17.83
C TRP A 181 -7.98 4.73 -16.75
N MET A 182 -6.71 4.76 -17.12
CA MET A 182 -5.59 4.54 -16.22
C MET A 182 -4.74 5.80 -16.11
N LYS A 183 -4.10 5.96 -14.96
CA LYS A 183 -3.21 7.07 -14.68
C LYS A 183 -1.81 6.77 -15.18
N ALA A 184 -1.31 7.58 -16.10
CA ALA A 184 0.08 7.48 -16.54
C ALA A 184 1.06 7.96 -15.44
N LEU A 185 2.17 7.25 -15.29
CA LEU A 185 3.28 7.59 -14.41
C LEU A 185 4.60 7.33 -15.13
N ASP A 186 5.34 8.39 -15.41
CA ASP A 186 6.67 8.32 -16.01
C ASP A 186 7.73 8.26 -14.91
N LEU A 187 8.23 7.06 -14.61
CA LEU A 187 9.19 6.87 -13.51
C LEU A 187 10.53 7.50 -13.82
N LYS A 188 10.93 7.56 -15.10
CA LYS A 188 12.19 8.16 -15.51
C LYS A 188 12.15 9.65 -15.23
N ARG A 189 11.07 10.31 -15.65
CA ARG A 189 10.87 11.73 -15.41
C ARG A 189 10.67 12.03 -13.92
N TYR A 190 9.98 11.16 -13.19
CA TYR A 190 9.88 11.28 -11.73
C TYR A 190 11.26 11.23 -11.08
N CYS A 191 12.10 10.24 -11.41
CA CYS A 191 13.44 10.13 -10.84
C CYS A 191 14.35 11.34 -11.17
N MET A 192 14.11 12.01 -12.30
CA MET A 192 14.86 13.21 -12.69
C MET A 192 14.36 14.49 -12.01
N THR A 193 13.06 14.60 -11.73
CA THR A 193 12.41 15.87 -11.35
C THR A 193 11.80 15.87 -9.96
N MET A 194 11.50 14.69 -9.42
CA MET A 194 10.68 14.46 -8.22
C MET A 194 9.32 15.16 -8.26
N ALA A 195 8.79 15.44 -9.46
CA ALA A 195 7.65 16.34 -9.66
C ALA A 195 6.69 15.87 -10.77
N GLU A 196 6.51 14.55 -10.92
CA GLU A 196 5.44 14.03 -11.77
C GLU A 196 4.05 14.40 -11.19
N PRO A 197 3.05 14.63 -12.04
CA PRO A 197 1.68 14.89 -11.60
C PRO A 197 1.21 13.86 -10.58
N ASP A 198 0.56 14.34 -9.52
CA ASP A 198 -0.01 13.53 -8.44
C ASP A 198 0.96 12.59 -7.71
N THR A 199 2.24 12.93 -7.69
CA THR A 199 3.25 12.16 -6.95
C THR A 199 3.87 12.97 -5.82
N LEU A 200 4.40 12.24 -4.84
CA LEU A 200 5.21 12.77 -3.75
C LEU A 200 6.34 11.79 -3.44
N PRO A 201 7.49 12.29 -2.95
CA PRO A 201 8.51 11.45 -2.33
C PRO A 201 7.94 10.56 -1.24
N LEU A 202 8.28 9.27 -1.26
CA LEU A 202 7.74 8.27 -0.33
C LEU A 202 8.05 8.61 1.15
N ASN A 203 9.18 9.27 1.41
CA ASN A 203 9.53 9.76 2.75
C ASN A 203 8.61 10.90 3.27
N ARG A 204 7.66 11.39 2.46
CA ARG A 204 6.61 12.34 2.87
C ARG A 204 5.25 11.68 3.09
N ILE A 205 5.16 10.35 3.01
CA ILE A 205 3.88 9.65 3.07
C ILE A 205 3.10 9.93 4.38
N ALA A 206 3.77 9.93 5.53
CA ALA A 206 3.15 10.27 6.82
C ALA A 206 2.71 11.73 6.93
N GLU A 207 3.37 12.64 6.22
CA GLU A 207 2.98 14.05 6.16
C GLU A 207 1.73 14.21 5.27
N ALA A 208 1.70 13.49 4.15
CA ALA A 208 0.72 13.71 3.08
C ALA A 208 -0.58 12.92 3.25
N VAL A 209 -0.53 11.73 3.88
CA VAL A 209 -1.65 10.79 3.96
C VAL A 209 -2.27 10.88 5.35
N ALA A 210 -3.56 11.19 5.40
CA ALA A 210 -4.26 11.54 6.64
C ALA A 210 -4.38 10.38 7.64
N ASP A 211 -4.44 9.16 7.14
CA ASP A 211 -4.55 7.92 7.90
C ASP A 211 -3.27 7.07 7.88
N ILE A 212 -2.14 7.71 7.59
CA ILE A 212 -0.80 7.19 7.86
C ILE A 212 -0.13 8.11 8.89
N ASP A 213 0.26 7.55 10.02
CA ASP A 213 0.98 8.26 11.08
C ASP A 213 2.49 8.06 10.91
N LYS A 214 3.32 8.97 11.42
CA LYS A 214 4.78 8.87 11.24
C LYS A 214 5.34 7.63 11.95
N GLU A 215 5.05 7.50 13.22
CA GLU A 215 5.60 6.47 14.09
C GLU A 215 4.59 5.33 14.29
N TYR A 216 3.78 5.43 15.35
CA TYR A 216 2.73 4.49 15.69
C TYR A 216 1.36 5.06 15.33
N VAL A 217 0.40 4.15 15.14
CA VAL A 217 -1.00 4.50 14.91
C VAL A 217 -1.54 5.28 16.10
N VAL A 218 -2.12 6.45 15.83
CA VAL A 218 -2.79 7.29 16.83
C VAL A 218 -4.30 7.09 16.71
N ASP A 219 -4.92 6.61 17.78
CA ASP A 219 -6.38 6.54 17.87
C ASP A 219 -6.93 7.89 18.34
N ASP A 220 -7.55 8.64 17.42
CA ASP A 220 -8.08 9.97 17.67
C ASP A 220 -9.41 10.24 16.96
N ASP A 221 -10.15 9.18 16.62
CA ASP A 221 -11.45 9.22 15.96
C ASP A 221 -11.48 10.07 14.68
N ARG A 222 -10.33 10.28 14.03
CA ARG A 222 -10.29 10.97 12.75
C ARG A 222 -11.21 10.28 11.75
N PHE A 223 -11.99 11.06 11.01
CA PHE A 223 -12.95 10.54 10.03
C PHE A 223 -14.10 9.68 10.61
N ALA A 224 -14.33 9.66 11.93
CA ALA A 224 -15.47 8.97 12.54
C ALA A 224 -16.84 9.43 11.98
N ASP A 225 -16.92 10.68 11.52
CA ASP A 225 -18.09 11.29 10.88
C ASP A 225 -18.15 11.09 9.36
N SER A 226 -17.18 10.37 8.79
CA SER A 226 -17.11 10.10 7.36
C SER A 226 -17.78 8.78 7.00
N ALA A 227 -18.09 8.59 5.71
CA ALA A 227 -18.58 7.31 5.22
C ALA A 227 -17.57 6.15 5.37
N ILE A 228 -16.30 6.45 5.69
CA ILE A 228 -15.23 5.47 5.91
C ILE A 228 -14.42 5.88 7.15
N PRO A 229 -14.91 5.54 8.35
CA PRO A 229 -14.21 5.83 9.59
C PRO A 229 -12.90 5.02 9.69
N THR A 230 -11.95 5.53 10.47
CA THR A 230 -10.68 4.81 10.74
C THR A 230 -10.76 3.92 11.98
N SER A 231 -11.78 4.08 12.81
CA SER A 231 -12.10 3.26 13.98
C SER A 231 -13.46 2.59 13.79
N LYS A 232 -13.65 1.42 14.42
CA LYS A 232 -14.95 0.73 14.39
C LYS A 232 -15.97 1.53 15.19
N ALA A 233 -17.20 1.66 14.66
CA ALA A 233 -18.35 1.89 15.51
C ALA A 233 -18.48 0.66 16.43
N SER A 234 -18.66 0.87 17.74
CA SER A 234 -18.45 -0.09 18.82
C SER A 234 -19.43 -1.29 18.88
N SER A 235 -20.01 -1.74 17.77
CA SER A 235 -20.97 -2.84 17.76
C SER A 235 -21.10 -3.44 16.36
N GLU A 236 -20.28 -4.44 16.03
CA GLU A 236 -20.60 -5.63 15.21
C GLU A 236 -19.31 -6.41 14.88
N GLU A 237 -19.39 -7.74 14.95
CA GLU A 237 -18.30 -8.73 14.76
C GLU A 237 -17.81 -8.85 13.30
N ALA A 238 -17.70 -7.74 12.57
CA ALA A 238 -17.08 -7.72 11.24
C ALA A 238 -15.60 -7.32 11.34
N ASP A 239 -14.72 -7.92 10.55
CA ASP A 239 -13.32 -7.47 10.42
C ASP A 239 -13.27 -5.97 10.06
N PRO A 240 -12.27 -5.21 10.56
CA PRO A 240 -12.19 -3.79 10.25
C PRO A 240 -12.07 -3.58 8.73
N LEU A 241 -12.98 -2.80 8.15
CA LEU A 241 -12.92 -2.38 6.74
C LEU A 241 -11.65 -1.58 6.41
N PHE A 242 -10.97 -1.08 7.44
CA PHE A 242 -9.84 -0.18 7.32
C PHE A 242 -9.03 -0.15 8.62
N SER A 243 -7.69 -0.14 8.50
CA SER A 243 -6.77 0.06 9.63
C SER A 243 -5.78 1.19 9.32
N PRO A 244 -5.66 2.23 10.16
CA PRO A 244 -4.55 3.18 10.05
C PRO A 244 -3.20 2.48 10.18
N ILE A 245 -2.17 3.07 9.57
CA ILE A 245 -0.84 2.46 9.49
C ILE A 245 0.25 3.45 9.93
N GLY A 246 1.28 2.98 10.63
CA GLY A 246 2.49 3.75 10.92
C GLY A 246 3.51 3.68 9.78
N ALA A 247 3.99 4.81 9.29
CA ALA A 247 4.90 4.90 8.16
C ALA A 247 6.31 4.36 8.47
N ASP A 248 6.79 4.54 9.69
CA ASP A 248 8.09 4.02 10.12
C ASP A 248 8.14 2.48 10.09
N VAL A 249 6.98 1.81 10.19
CA VAL A 249 6.86 0.35 10.09
C VAL A 249 7.09 -0.13 8.66
N PHE A 250 6.70 0.67 7.65
CA PHE A 250 6.58 0.19 6.27
C PHE A 250 7.46 0.94 5.24
N TRP A 251 7.75 2.23 5.44
CA TRP A 251 8.34 3.10 4.40
C TRP A 251 9.40 4.08 4.90
N GLN A 252 9.40 4.47 6.17
CA GLN A 252 10.32 5.47 6.72
C GLN A 252 11.38 4.90 7.68
N GLY A 253 11.31 3.60 7.98
CA GLY A 253 12.24 2.94 8.89
C GLY A 253 13.71 3.06 8.46
N SER A 254 14.51 3.71 9.29
CA SER A 254 15.88 3.28 9.54
C SER A 254 15.79 2.14 10.56
N VAL A 255 16.29 0.95 10.22
CA VAL A 255 16.67 -0.03 11.25
C VAL A 255 18.11 0.27 11.66
#